data_AF-A0A1G8FH00-F1
#
_entry.id   AF-A0A1G8FH00-F1
#
_cell.length_a   1.000
_cell.length_b   1.000
_cell.length_c   1.000
_cell.angle_alpha   90.00
_cell.angle_beta   90.00
_cell.angle_gamma   90.00
#
_symmetry.space_group_name_H-M   'P 1'
#
loop_
_entity.id
_entity.type
_entity.pdbx_description
1 polymer ?
#
loop_
_entity_poly.entity_id
_entity_poly.type
_entity_poly.pdbx_seq_one_letter_code
_entity_poly.pdbx_strand_id
1 'polypeptide(L)'
;MATGSSPIKVYEELVRMHKEDGLSFSNVVTFNLDEYYPMKKENNHSYHYFMHEHLFNHIDIKPENINIPDGTIPIDALKQYCIAYENKIINAGGLDFQLLGIGRTGHVGFNEPGSHINSGTRIITLDYITRVDASSDFNGIENVSKRAITMGVSTILKSKRIILMAWGQNKADVIKSTIQGDISPEIPATFLQNHDNTTFVLDQSAASELTRFKTPWLVQDCNWTLELKCKAIVWLCLKTNRSILKLTDRDYNNNGMSDLLALEGSAYDLNINMFNVLQHTITGWPGGKPNTDDINRPERANPAKKRIILFSPHPDDDVISMGGTFSKLIRQGHDIHVVYQTSGNIAVTDEEALKFAEVCIDFVENDVTKIDFQSVIDFLNNKSENQMDSLEVLKLKGLIRRRESYAAVRYIGLKEANIHFLDLPFYETGLIKKNPIHDKDIAIVKAIIEKIKPHQVFAAGDLADPHGTHEVCLNAIFAAMGALKPEPFMKDCWLWLYRGAWHEWEIHEIDMAVPLSPEEVMLKRHAILYHQSQKDRVMFQGNDSREFWVRAEDRNKHTAKLYDDLGLAEYEAIEAFKRFDY
;
A
#
# COMPACT_ATOMS: atom_id res chain seq x y z
N MET A 1 17.16 19.13 -3.67
CA MET A 1 16.86 18.04 -2.73
C MET A 1 15.36 17.94 -2.54
N ALA A 2 14.82 16.71 -2.63
CA ALA A 2 13.40 16.42 -2.43
C ALA A 2 13.12 15.95 -1.01
N THR A 3 11.88 16.05 -0.57
CA THR A 3 11.38 15.54 0.72
C THR A 3 10.28 14.50 0.49
N GLY A 4 9.63 14.05 1.57
CA GLY A 4 8.59 13.01 1.54
C GLY A 4 9.17 11.60 1.65
N SER A 5 8.29 10.59 1.54
CA SER A 5 8.67 9.19 1.76
C SER A 5 9.63 8.63 0.71
N SER A 6 9.53 9.08 -0.54
CA SER A 6 10.29 8.52 -1.67
C SER A 6 11.83 8.62 -1.54
N PRO A 7 12.42 9.76 -1.13
CA PRO A 7 13.87 9.90 -1.00
C PRO A 7 14.48 9.34 0.29
N ILE A 8 13.69 8.87 1.28
CA ILE A 8 14.23 8.44 2.59
C ILE A 8 15.32 7.38 2.46
N LYS A 9 15.06 6.30 1.71
CA LYS A 9 16.03 5.22 1.50
C LYS A 9 17.30 5.68 0.76
N VAL A 10 17.18 6.71 -0.09
CA VAL A 10 18.35 7.33 -0.75
C VAL A 10 19.21 8.07 0.28
N TYR A 11 18.59 8.79 1.21
CA TYR A 11 19.31 9.47 2.27
C TYR A 11 19.97 8.50 3.25
N GLU A 12 19.28 7.42 3.63
CA GLU A 12 19.86 6.35 4.44
C GLU A 12 21.11 5.76 3.78
N GLU A 13 21.06 5.48 2.47
CA GLU A 13 22.21 4.94 1.73
C GLU A 13 23.34 5.97 1.60
N LEU A 14 23.04 7.25 1.36
CA LEU A 14 24.07 8.30 1.33
C LEU A 14 24.76 8.47 2.69
N VAL A 15 24.01 8.34 3.79
CA VAL A 15 24.56 8.35 5.15
C VAL A 15 25.43 7.12 5.39
N ARG A 16 25.02 5.94 4.92
CA ARG A 16 25.83 4.72 4.98
C ARG A 16 27.15 4.89 4.21
N MET A 17 27.09 5.33 2.96
CA MET A 17 28.27 5.60 2.12
C MET A 17 29.21 6.65 2.74
N HIS A 18 28.66 7.66 3.42
CA HIS A 18 29.48 8.63 4.16
C HIS A 18 30.25 7.98 5.32
N LYS A 19 29.54 7.20 6.14
CA LYS A 19 30.09 6.59 7.35
C LYS A 19 31.04 5.42 7.06
N GLU A 20 30.77 4.65 6.01
CA GLU A 20 31.44 3.38 5.72
C GLU A 20 32.37 3.45 4.51
N ASP A 21 31.99 4.17 3.45
CA ASP A 21 32.68 4.15 2.16
C ASP A 21 33.54 5.42 1.92
N GLY A 22 33.49 6.39 2.84
CA GLY A 22 34.29 7.63 2.78
C GLY A 22 33.74 8.72 1.85
N LEU A 23 32.46 8.65 1.45
CA LEU A 23 31.80 9.73 0.69
C LEU A 23 31.78 11.03 1.52
N SER A 24 32.20 12.17 0.97
CA SER A 24 32.21 13.46 1.70
C SER A 24 31.31 14.51 1.04
N PHE A 25 30.64 15.28 1.89
CA PHE A 25 29.75 16.38 1.57
C PHE A 25 30.34 17.75 1.93
N SER A 26 31.61 17.81 2.35
CA SER A 26 32.26 19.04 2.82
C SER A 26 32.31 20.18 1.77
N ASN A 27 32.21 19.82 0.49
CA ASN A 27 32.21 20.72 -0.66
C ASN A 27 30.88 20.69 -1.44
N VAL A 28 29.82 20.14 -0.86
CA VAL A 28 28.49 20.09 -1.46
C VAL A 28 27.69 21.30 -1.00
N VAL A 29 26.97 21.92 -1.93
CA VAL A 29 25.95 22.95 -1.67
C VAL A 29 24.58 22.37 -2.03
N THR A 30 23.63 22.44 -1.11
CA THR A 30 22.30 21.86 -1.29
C THR A 30 21.25 22.95 -1.42
N PHE A 31 20.28 22.72 -2.30
CA PHE A 31 19.07 23.53 -2.40
C PHE A 31 17.85 22.61 -2.33
N ASN A 32 16.98 22.81 -1.35
CA ASN A 32 15.69 22.13 -1.27
C ASN A 32 14.68 22.75 -2.23
N LEU A 33 13.75 21.92 -2.68
CA LEU A 33 12.68 22.33 -3.60
C LEU A 33 11.69 23.27 -2.92
N ASP A 34 11.34 23.03 -1.66
CA ASP A 34 10.19 23.67 -1.03
C ASP A 34 10.26 23.70 0.51
N GLU A 35 9.36 24.49 1.08
CA GLU A 35 8.97 24.48 2.51
C GLU A 35 7.50 24.93 2.63
N TYR A 36 6.77 24.38 3.61
CA TYR A 36 5.40 24.81 3.90
C TYR A 36 5.34 26.28 4.35
N TYR A 37 4.19 26.94 4.16
CA TYR A 37 4.01 28.36 4.50
C TYR A 37 2.65 28.66 5.14
N PRO A 38 2.59 29.28 6.35
CA PRO A 38 3.72 29.52 7.23
C PRO A 38 4.20 28.20 7.88
N MET A 39 5.50 28.07 8.10
CA MET A 39 6.07 26.92 8.81
C MET A 39 7.33 27.31 9.59
N LYS A 40 7.39 26.91 10.86
CA LYS A 40 8.58 27.11 11.71
C LYS A 40 9.53 25.93 11.57
N LYS A 41 10.83 26.17 11.68
CA LYS A 41 11.89 25.15 11.53
C LYS A 41 11.86 24.08 12.61
N GLU A 42 11.36 24.43 13.80
CA GLU A 42 11.24 23.53 14.95
C GLU A 42 10.01 22.62 14.86
N ASN A 43 9.10 22.89 13.91
CA ASN A 43 7.96 22.03 13.67
C ASN A 43 8.43 20.71 13.04
N ASN A 44 8.01 19.58 13.62
CA ASN A 44 8.33 18.22 13.19
C ASN A 44 7.84 17.90 11.75
N HIS A 45 6.87 18.65 11.23
CA HIS A 45 6.38 18.53 9.86
C HIS A 45 7.08 19.49 8.87
N SER A 46 8.02 20.32 9.33
CA SER A 46 8.79 21.19 8.43
C SER A 46 9.79 20.39 7.60
N TYR A 47 10.01 20.82 6.36
CA TYR A 47 11.03 20.22 5.50
C TYR A 47 12.44 20.52 5.98
N HIS A 48 12.63 21.60 6.75
CA HIS A 48 13.83 21.81 7.54
C HIS A 48 14.08 20.65 8.53
N TYR A 49 13.11 20.35 9.39
CA TYR A 49 13.23 19.25 10.35
C TYR A 49 13.48 17.91 9.65
N PHE A 50 12.69 17.60 8.61
CA PHE A 50 12.83 16.38 7.80
C PHE A 50 14.26 16.19 7.27
N MET A 51 14.84 17.22 6.64
CA MET A 51 16.18 17.09 6.05
C MET A 51 17.28 16.93 7.10
N HIS A 52 17.12 17.55 8.27
CA HIS A 52 18.04 17.37 9.39
C HIS A 52 17.93 15.98 10.01
N GLU A 53 16.72 15.46 10.19
CA GLU A 53 16.48 14.10 10.69
C GLU A 53 17.11 13.05 9.77
N HIS A 54 16.89 13.16 8.46
CA HIS A 54 17.21 12.10 7.51
C HIS A 54 18.60 12.20 6.88
N LEU A 55 19.20 13.40 6.80
CA LEU A 55 20.46 13.59 6.08
C LEU A 55 21.46 14.48 6.82
N PHE A 56 21.13 15.76 7.02
CA PHE A 56 22.14 16.77 7.35
C PHE A 56 22.81 16.58 8.71
N ASN A 57 22.15 15.96 9.69
CA ASN A 57 22.77 15.68 11.00
C ASN A 57 23.73 14.47 10.96
N HIS A 58 23.82 13.76 9.84
CA HIS A 58 24.54 12.48 9.73
C HIS A 58 25.72 12.52 8.75
N ILE A 59 26.00 13.68 8.15
CA ILE A 59 27.04 13.89 7.12
C ILE A 59 27.89 15.13 7.44
N ASP A 60 29.05 15.27 6.79
CA ASP A 60 30.01 16.36 6.97
C ASP A 60 29.71 17.63 6.13
N ILE A 61 28.43 17.88 5.81
CA ILE A 61 28.03 19.08 5.08
C ILE A 61 28.17 20.33 5.97
N LYS A 62 28.63 21.44 5.39
CA LYS A 62 28.76 22.71 6.12
C LYS A 62 27.39 23.40 6.25
N PRO A 63 27.00 23.91 7.43
CA PRO A 63 25.70 24.55 7.61
C PRO A 63 25.40 25.70 6.65
N GLU A 64 26.41 26.50 6.29
CA GLU A 64 26.28 27.61 5.34
C GLU A 64 25.97 27.18 3.89
N ASN A 65 26.22 25.90 3.59
CA ASN A 65 25.95 25.29 2.29
C ASN A 65 24.53 24.68 2.21
N ILE A 66 23.78 24.68 3.30
CA ILE A 66 22.40 24.18 3.35
C ILE A 66 21.44 25.31 3.00
N ASN A 67 20.62 25.11 1.96
CA ASN A 67 19.61 26.07 1.52
C ASN A 67 18.24 25.41 1.48
N ILE A 68 17.34 25.88 2.36
CA ILE A 68 15.94 25.47 2.41
C ILE A 68 15.08 26.73 2.39
N PRO A 69 13.97 26.78 1.63
CA PRO A 69 13.04 27.90 1.69
C PRO A 69 12.57 28.19 3.12
N ASP A 70 12.43 29.47 3.49
CA ASP A 70 12.06 29.86 4.85
C ASP A 70 10.55 30.13 4.93
N GLY A 71 9.84 29.21 5.58
CA GLY A 71 8.40 29.29 5.80
C GLY A 71 7.95 30.38 6.77
N THR A 72 8.85 31.16 7.37
CA THR A 72 8.52 32.21 8.36
C THR A 72 8.58 33.63 7.79
N ILE A 73 8.97 33.78 6.53
CA ILE A 73 9.14 35.08 5.87
C ILE A 73 7.81 35.85 5.82
N PRO A 74 7.79 37.15 6.16
CA PRO A 74 6.60 37.98 6.00
C PRO A 74 6.08 38.02 4.56
N ILE A 75 4.76 38.03 4.39
CA ILE A 75 4.11 37.93 3.07
C ILE A 75 4.51 39.05 2.10
N ASP A 76 4.81 40.24 2.62
CA ASP A 76 5.26 41.43 1.87
C ASP A 76 6.73 41.33 1.42
N ALA A 77 7.56 40.56 2.14
CA ALA A 77 8.94 40.28 1.78
C ALA A 77 9.09 39.06 0.85
N LEU A 78 8.04 38.25 0.71
CA LEU A 78 8.10 36.93 0.08
C LEU A 78 8.54 36.97 -1.39
N LYS A 79 8.09 37.97 -2.17
CA LYS A 79 8.53 38.14 -3.56
C LYS A 79 10.04 38.35 -3.65
N GLN A 80 10.58 39.21 -2.80
CA GLN A 80 12.01 39.52 -2.78
C GLN A 80 12.82 38.31 -2.29
N TYR A 81 12.30 37.58 -1.30
CA TYR A 81 12.88 36.34 -0.82
C TYR A 81 13.02 35.29 -1.92
N CYS A 82 11.96 35.06 -2.70
CA CYS A 82 11.99 34.10 -3.80
C CYS A 82 13.04 34.48 -4.87
N ILE A 83 13.14 35.77 -5.22
CA ILE A 83 14.17 36.28 -6.14
C ILE A 83 15.58 36.06 -5.57
N ALA A 84 15.78 36.30 -4.27
CA ALA A 84 17.06 36.08 -3.61
C ALA A 84 17.45 34.59 -3.61
N TYR A 85 16.49 33.68 -3.45
CA TYR A 85 16.73 32.24 -3.51
C TYR A 85 17.21 31.80 -4.91
N GLU A 86 16.56 32.28 -5.98
CA GLU A 86 17.00 32.06 -7.37
C GLU A 86 18.40 32.60 -7.64
N ASN A 87 18.68 33.82 -7.18
CA ASN A 87 20.02 34.41 -7.33
C ASN A 87 21.08 33.62 -6.57
N LYS A 88 20.74 33.02 -5.41
CA LYS A 88 21.66 32.17 -4.66
C LYS A 88 22.04 30.91 -5.45
N ILE A 89 21.08 30.30 -6.15
CA ILE A 89 21.32 29.17 -7.06
C ILE A 89 22.23 29.59 -8.22
N ILE A 90 21.94 30.72 -8.86
CA ILE A 90 22.74 31.24 -9.97
C ILE A 90 24.17 31.54 -9.53
N ASN A 91 24.35 32.20 -8.38
CA ASN A 91 25.66 32.54 -7.83
C ASN A 91 26.47 31.31 -7.40
N ALA A 92 25.80 30.20 -7.07
CA ALA A 92 26.44 28.91 -6.82
C ALA A 92 26.88 28.18 -8.09
N GLY A 93 26.55 28.72 -9.29
CA GLY A 93 26.88 28.11 -10.58
C GLY A 93 25.74 27.27 -11.19
N GLY A 94 24.53 27.34 -10.64
CA GLY A 94 23.40 26.51 -11.02
C GLY A 94 23.35 25.19 -10.25
N LEU A 95 22.45 24.30 -10.66
CA LEU A 95 22.26 22.98 -10.04
C LEU A 95 22.94 21.90 -10.88
N ASP A 96 23.90 21.18 -10.32
CA ASP A 96 24.53 20.04 -11.02
C ASP A 96 23.61 18.82 -11.09
N PHE A 97 22.83 18.60 -10.03
CA PHE A 97 22.00 17.42 -9.86
C PHE A 97 20.72 17.76 -9.11
N GLN A 98 19.59 17.33 -9.64
CA GLN A 98 18.28 17.49 -9.02
C GLN A 98 17.62 16.14 -8.81
N LEU A 99 17.44 15.78 -7.53
CA LEU A 99 16.61 14.65 -7.11
C LEU A 99 15.16 15.12 -6.95
N LEU A 100 14.22 14.40 -7.57
CA LEU A 100 12.78 14.67 -7.54
C LEU A 100 12.01 13.43 -7.09
N GLY A 101 10.93 13.66 -6.36
CA GLY A 101 9.79 12.74 -6.29
C GLY A 101 8.64 13.25 -7.17
N ILE A 102 7.56 12.48 -7.27
CA ILE A 102 6.36 12.88 -8.00
C ILE A 102 5.10 12.71 -7.15
N GLY A 103 4.25 13.75 -7.14
CA GLY A 103 2.92 13.70 -6.55
C GLY A 103 1.93 12.88 -7.38
N ARG A 104 0.79 12.48 -6.79
CA ARG A 104 -0.28 11.83 -7.59
C ARG A 104 -0.88 12.75 -8.66
N THR A 105 -0.77 14.06 -8.46
CA THR A 105 -1.19 15.09 -9.42
C THR A 105 -0.12 15.40 -10.49
N GLY A 106 1.04 14.74 -10.43
CA GLY A 106 2.14 15.00 -11.36
C GLY A 106 2.96 16.23 -11.00
N HIS A 107 2.78 16.76 -9.79
CA HIS A 107 3.63 17.82 -9.29
C HIS A 107 5.06 17.32 -9.04
N VAL A 108 6.03 18.22 -9.22
CA VAL A 108 7.42 18.09 -8.79
C VAL A 108 7.76 19.26 -7.87
N GLY A 109 8.26 18.98 -6.68
CA GLY A 109 8.12 19.93 -5.56
C GLY A 109 6.64 20.25 -5.31
N PHE A 110 6.27 21.50 -5.04
CA PHE A 110 4.86 21.92 -5.04
C PHE A 110 4.43 22.62 -6.34
N ASN A 111 5.03 22.28 -7.48
CA ASN A 111 4.52 22.74 -8.77
C ASN A 111 3.24 21.98 -9.11
N GLU A 112 2.11 22.44 -8.57
CA GLU A 112 0.76 21.86 -8.75
C GLU A 112 0.24 21.99 -10.19
N PRO A 113 -0.81 21.21 -10.58
CA PRO A 113 -1.51 21.39 -11.85
C PRO A 113 -1.81 22.85 -12.18
N GLY A 114 -1.54 23.26 -13.42
CA GLY A 114 -1.59 24.64 -13.89
C GLY A 114 -0.27 25.41 -13.73
N SER A 115 0.77 24.81 -13.15
CA SER A 115 2.09 25.43 -13.05
C SER A 115 2.73 25.64 -14.42
N HIS A 116 3.27 26.83 -14.66
CA HIS A 116 3.85 27.20 -15.94
C HIS A 116 5.31 26.74 -16.07
N ILE A 117 5.74 26.35 -17.28
CA ILE A 117 7.12 25.92 -17.57
C ILE A 117 8.17 26.99 -17.24
N ASN A 118 7.83 28.27 -17.43
CA ASN A 118 8.68 29.42 -17.11
C ASN A 118 8.61 29.88 -15.63
N SER A 119 7.99 29.08 -14.75
CA SER A 119 7.89 29.45 -13.33
C SER A 119 9.26 29.40 -12.64
N GLY A 120 9.58 30.44 -11.87
CA GLY A 120 10.66 30.43 -10.88
C GLY A 120 10.12 30.15 -9.47
N THR A 121 10.99 30.31 -8.47
CA THR A 121 10.65 30.16 -7.05
C THR A 121 9.50 31.10 -6.68
N ARG A 122 8.46 30.59 -6.01
CA ARG A 122 7.24 31.34 -5.67
C ARG A 122 6.48 30.72 -4.50
N ILE A 123 5.55 31.48 -3.93
CA ILE A 123 4.47 30.90 -3.12
C ILE A 123 3.43 30.25 -4.01
N ILE A 124 2.89 29.13 -3.57
CA ILE A 124 1.83 28.39 -4.24
C ILE A 124 0.77 27.94 -3.22
N THR A 125 -0.48 27.86 -3.67
CA THR A 125 -1.56 27.20 -2.92
C THR A 125 -1.53 25.72 -3.25
N LEU A 126 -1.54 24.87 -2.23
CA LEU A 126 -1.46 23.43 -2.41
C LEU A 126 -2.77 22.87 -2.93
N ASP A 127 -2.67 21.88 -3.83
CA ASP A 127 -3.84 21.15 -4.32
C ASP A 127 -4.48 20.33 -3.19
N TYR A 128 -5.77 20.08 -3.30
CA TYR A 128 -6.48 19.25 -2.32
C TYR A 128 -5.87 17.85 -2.22
N ILE A 129 -5.52 17.21 -3.35
CA ILE A 129 -4.92 15.88 -3.38
C ILE A 129 -3.55 15.87 -2.71
N THR A 130 -2.73 16.91 -2.93
CA THR A 130 -1.44 17.08 -2.24
C THR A 130 -1.62 17.17 -0.73
N ARG A 131 -2.66 17.89 -0.26
CA ARG A 131 -2.97 17.97 1.16
C ARG A 131 -3.49 16.66 1.75
N VAL A 132 -4.26 15.88 0.96
CA VAL A 132 -4.70 14.54 1.35
C VAL A 132 -3.50 13.60 1.46
N ASP A 133 -2.55 13.64 0.51
CA ASP A 133 -1.35 12.80 0.55
C ASP A 133 -0.49 13.11 1.79
N ALA A 134 -0.40 14.38 2.19
CA ALA A 134 0.34 14.80 3.36
C ALA A 134 -0.43 14.62 4.69
N SER A 135 -1.76 14.44 4.67
CA SER A 135 -2.57 14.54 5.90
C SER A 135 -2.22 13.48 6.94
N SER A 136 -1.77 12.30 6.50
CA SER A 136 -1.33 11.23 7.40
C SER A 136 -0.13 11.63 8.25
N ASP A 137 0.79 12.44 7.68
CA ASP A 137 1.94 12.97 8.41
C ASP A 137 1.55 14.09 9.38
N PHE A 138 0.42 14.77 9.14
CA PHE A 138 -0.06 15.93 9.90
C PHE A 138 -1.22 15.61 10.86
N ASN A 139 -1.53 14.33 11.08
CA ASN A 139 -2.67 13.87 11.91
C ASN A 139 -4.02 14.45 11.47
N GLY A 140 -4.20 14.74 10.18
CA GLY A 140 -5.42 15.33 9.64
C GLY A 140 -5.16 16.38 8.56
N ILE A 141 -6.12 16.52 7.64
CA ILE A 141 -5.98 17.43 6.49
C ILE A 141 -6.06 18.90 6.91
N GLU A 142 -6.80 19.18 7.97
CA GLU A 142 -6.96 20.50 8.59
C GLU A 142 -5.64 21.07 9.12
N ASN A 143 -4.72 20.20 9.52
CA ASN A 143 -3.39 20.56 10.03
C ASN A 143 -2.38 20.80 8.91
N VAL A 144 -2.65 20.30 7.70
CA VAL A 144 -1.78 20.52 6.53
C VAL A 144 -1.90 21.97 6.06
N SER A 145 -0.76 22.65 5.97
CA SER A 145 -0.71 24.02 5.46
C SER A 145 -1.37 24.15 4.09
N LYS A 146 -2.02 25.29 3.85
CA LYS A 146 -2.70 25.58 2.57
C LYS A 146 -1.75 26.10 1.51
N ARG A 147 -0.54 26.52 1.89
CA ARG A 147 0.44 27.13 0.99
C ARG A 147 1.84 26.61 1.27
N ALA A 148 2.71 26.76 0.28
CA ALA A 148 4.13 26.48 0.38
C ALA A 148 4.94 27.46 -0.46
N ILE A 149 6.22 27.60 -0.15
CA ILE A 149 7.21 28.20 -1.05
C ILE A 149 7.86 27.06 -1.83
N THR A 150 7.95 27.17 -3.14
CA THR A 150 8.52 26.11 -3.99
C THR A 150 9.36 26.68 -5.12
N MET A 151 10.44 25.97 -5.45
CA MET A 151 11.27 26.15 -6.63
C MET A 151 10.43 25.90 -7.88
N GLY A 152 10.53 26.80 -8.86
CA GLY A 152 9.74 26.70 -10.07
C GLY A 152 10.24 25.67 -11.08
N VAL A 153 9.38 25.31 -12.02
CA VAL A 153 9.69 24.35 -13.10
C VAL A 153 10.90 24.81 -13.92
N SER A 154 11.00 26.10 -14.24
CA SER A 154 12.12 26.64 -15.02
C SER A 154 13.45 26.45 -14.30
N THR A 155 13.45 26.59 -12.98
CA THR A 155 14.65 26.42 -12.14
C THR A 155 15.06 24.96 -12.08
N ILE A 156 14.09 24.04 -11.94
CA ILE A 156 14.32 22.59 -11.98
C ILE A 156 14.94 22.18 -13.33
N LEU A 157 14.37 22.64 -14.45
CA LEU A 157 14.83 22.32 -15.81
C LEU A 157 16.21 22.89 -16.16
N LYS A 158 16.74 23.84 -15.39
CA LYS A 158 18.11 24.36 -15.57
C LYS A 158 19.18 23.48 -14.90
N SER A 159 18.79 22.45 -14.18
CA SER A 159 19.73 21.50 -13.56
C SER A 159 20.50 20.74 -14.63
N LYS A 160 21.77 20.40 -14.43
CA LYS A 160 22.54 19.64 -15.44
C LYS A 160 22.09 18.18 -15.58
N ARG A 161 21.54 17.62 -14.50
CA ARG A 161 20.99 16.26 -14.44
C ARG A 161 19.77 16.22 -13.53
N ILE A 162 18.75 15.50 -13.95
CA ILE A 162 17.52 15.28 -13.17
C ILE A 162 17.32 13.77 -12.96
N ILE A 163 17.06 13.37 -11.72
CA ILE A 163 16.56 12.03 -11.40
C ILE A 163 15.20 12.18 -10.73
N LEU A 164 14.18 11.56 -11.32
CA LEU A 164 12.85 11.44 -10.73
C LEU A 164 12.65 10.02 -10.22
N MET A 165 12.18 9.89 -8.99
CA MET A 165 11.87 8.61 -8.35
C MET A 165 10.38 8.49 -8.06
N ALA A 166 9.82 7.30 -8.28
CA ALA A 166 8.46 7.00 -7.88
C ALA A 166 8.32 5.53 -7.49
N TRP A 167 7.62 5.31 -6.37
CA TRP A 167 7.40 3.99 -5.79
C TRP A 167 5.90 3.77 -5.58
N GLY A 168 5.46 2.55 -5.76
CA GLY A 168 4.09 2.13 -5.47
C GLY A 168 3.10 2.34 -6.61
N GLN A 169 2.05 1.52 -6.59
CA GLN A 169 1.00 1.47 -7.61
C GLN A 169 0.23 2.79 -7.75
N ASN A 170 0.07 3.53 -6.65
CA ASN A 170 -0.61 4.82 -6.62
C ASN A 170 0.07 5.92 -7.47
N LYS A 171 1.29 5.65 -7.98
CA LYS A 171 2.01 6.53 -8.92
C LYS A 171 1.93 6.07 -10.38
N ALA A 172 1.36 4.90 -10.66
CA ALA A 172 1.45 4.28 -11.98
C ALA A 172 0.79 5.13 -13.10
N ASP A 173 -0.43 5.62 -12.88
CA ASP A 173 -1.16 6.42 -13.88
C ASP A 173 -0.47 7.75 -14.18
N VAL A 174 0.02 8.44 -13.13
CA VAL A 174 0.71 9.71 -13.30
C VAL A 174 2.08 9.54 -13.94
N ILE A 175 2.79 8.44 -13.65
CA ILE A 175 4.04 8.09 -14.31
C ILE A 175 3.83 7.82 -15.80
N LYS A 176 2.80 7.03 -16.15
CA LYS A 176 2.42 6.82 -17.55
C LYS A 176 2.14 8.13 -18.25
N SER A 177 1.33 8.99 -17.65
CA SER A 177 0.99 10.30 -18.22
C SER A 177 2.22 11.21 -18.35
N THR A 178 3.13 11.15 -17.39
CA THR A 178 4.38 11.94 -17.38
C THR A 178 5.36 11.51 -18.47
N ILE A 179 5.50 10.21 -18.71
CA ILE A 179 6.51 9.66 -19.63
C ILE A 179 5.97 9.50 -21.06
N GLN A 180 4.70 9.12 -21.21
CA GLN A 180 4.11 8.73 -22.50
C GLN A 180 2.98 9.66 -22.96
N GLY A 181 2.53 10.59 -22.11
CA GLY A 181 1.50 11.57 -22.45
C GLY A 181 2.08 12.86 -23.05
N ASP A 182 1.19 13.70 -23.55
CA ASP A 182 1.55 15.02 -24.08
C ASP A 182 2.04 15.95 -22.98
N ILE A 183 2.96 16.85 -23.34
CA ILE A 183 3.44 17.89 -22.44
C ILE A 183 2.30 18.86 -22.09
N SER A 184 1.98 18.97 -20.81
CA SER A 184 0.83 19.74 -20.32
C SER A 184 1.09 20.38 -18.96
N PRO A 185 0.68 21.65 -18.73
CA PRO A 185 0.74 22.27 -17.40
C PRO A 185 -0.17 21.59 -16.37
N GLU A 186 -1.16 20.79 -16.80
CA GLU A 186 -2.00 20.01 -15.88
C GLU A 186 -1.21 18.88 -15.18
N ILE A 187 -0.11 18.43 -15.79
CA ILE A 187 0.81 17.44 -15.19
C ILE A 187 2.23 18.01 -15.31
N PRO A 188 2.67 18.86 -14.36
CA PRO A 188 3.92 19.60 -14.48
C PRO A 188 5.17 18.73 -14.67
N ALA A 189 5.17 17.49 -14.18
CA ALA A 189 6.24 16.53 -14.42
C ALA A 189 6.45 16.22 -15.91
N THR A 190 5.44 16.39 -16.78
CA THR A 190 5.59 16.21 -18.24
C THR A 190 6.59 17.19 -18.84
N PHE A 191 6.83 18.36 -18.23
CA PHE A 191 7.85 19.30 -18.69
C PHE A 191 9.26 18.71 -18.62
N LEU A 192 9.51 17.67 -17.81
CA LEU A 192 10.79 16.97 -17.75
C LEU A 192 11.15 16.25 -19.05
N GLN A 193 10.17 15.99 -19.93
CA GLN A 193 10.41 15.45 -21.28
C GLN A 193 11.25 16.41 -22.15
N ASN A 194 11.25 17.72 -21.84
CA ASN A 194 12.06 18.71 -22.55
C ASN A 194 13.52 18.79 -22.07
N HIS A 195 13.90 17.98 -21.09
CA HIS A 195 15.24 18.02 -20.50
C HIS A 195 16.09 16.84 -20.99
N ASP A 196 17.21 17.15 -21.62
CA ASP A 196 18.06 16.17 -22.33
C ASP A 196 18.75 15.14 -21.41
N ASN A 197 18.77 15.36 -20.09
CA ASN A 197 19.47 14.50 -19.12
C ASN A 197 18.60 14.18 -17.90
N THR A 198 17.45 13.58 -18.16
CA THR A 198 16.50 13.11 -17.14
C THR A 198 16.50 11.58 -17.05
N THR A 199 16.50 11.03 -15.84
CA THR A 199 16.34 9.59 -15.58
C THR A 199 15.17 9.35 -14.64
N PHE A 200 14.27 8.45 -15.00
CA PHE A 200 13.19 7.97 -14.14
C PHE A 200 13.62 6.65 -13.49
N VAL A 201 13.55 6.58 -12.17
CA VAL A 201 13.82 5.37 -11.38
C VAL A 201 12.52 4.95 -10.71
N LEU A 202 12.01 3.80 -11.12
CA LEU A 202 10.67 3.32 -10.76
C LEU A 202 10.78 1.90 -10.20
N ASP A 203 9.93 1.58 -9.24
CA ASP A 203 9.64 0.18 -8.93
C ASP A 203 8.67 -0.42 -9.96
N GLN A 204 8.47 -1.73 -9.88
CA GLN A 204 7.61 -2.44 -10.84
C GLN A 204 6.14 -1.99 -10.75
N SER A 205 5.68 -1.59 -9.56
CA SER A 205 4.30 -1.11 -9.34
C SER A 205 4.09 0.28 -9.95
N ALA A 206 4.99 1.26 -9.72
CA ALA A 206 4.89 2.57 -10.34
C ALA A 206 5.09 2.52 -11.87
N ALA A 207 5.76 1.49 -12.39
CA ALA A 207 5.93 1.27 -13.81
C ALA A 207 4.78 0.48 -14.46
N SER A 208 3.83 -0.07 -13.69
CA SER A 208 2.89 -1.10 -14.16
C SER A 208 2.00 -0.63 -15.33
N GLU A 209 1.71 0.67 -15.40
CA GLU A 209 0.82 1.29 -16.37
C GLU A 209 1.51 1.74 -17.65
N LEU A 210 2.85 1.76 -17.67
CA LEU A 210 3.61 2.05 -18.89
C LEU A 210 3.37 0.95 -19.94
N THR A 211 3.23 1.35 -21.20
CA THR A 211 2.92 0.42 -22.32
C THR A 211 3.82 -0.81 -22.33
N ARG A 212 5.11 -0.66 -22.04
CA ARG A 212 6.08 -1.76 -22.04
C ARG A 212 5.80 -2.83 -20.96
N PHE A 213 5.14 -2.47 -19.87
CA PHE A 213 4.79 -3.40 -18.78
C PHE A 213 3.31 -3.83 -18.86
N LYS A 214 2.41 -2.90 -19.15
CA LYS A 214 0.97 -3.18 -19.26
C LYS A 214 0.61 -4.00 -20.49
N THR A 215 1.18 -3.64 -21.65
CA THR A 215 0.89 -4.22 -22.96
C THR A 215 2.18 -4.39 -23.78
N PRO A 216 3.13 -5.22 -23.31
CA PRO A 216 4.46 -5.36 -23.95
C PRO A 216 4.37 -5.75 -25.43
N TRP A 217 3.37 -6.54 -25.82
CA TRP A 217 3.14 -6.97 -27.21
C TRP A 217 2.91 -5.82 -28.20
N LEU A 218 2.63 -4.60 -27.73
CA LEU A 218 2.48 -3.43 -28.60
C LEU A 218 3.82 -2.79 -28.98
N VAL A 219 4.90 -3.07 -28.26
CA VAL A 219 6.16 -2.31 -28.37
C VAL A 219 7.41 -3.18 -28.40
N GLN A 220 7.29 -4.49 -28.16
CA GLN A 220 8.42 -5.43 -28.19
C GLN A 220 7.95 -6.85 -28.48
N ASP A 221 8.89 -7.68 -28.95
CA ASP A 221 8.67 -9.11 -29.11
C ASP A 221 8.43 -9.76 -27.74
N CYS A 222 7.49 -10.70 -27.71
CA CYS A 222 7.03 -11.33 -26.47
C CYS A 222 7.31 -12.83 -26.47
N ASN A 223 7.85 -13.34 -25.36
CA ASN A 223 7.79 -14.77 -25.05
C ASN A 223 6.43 -15.06 -24.40
N TRP A 224 5.55 -15.74 -25.12
CA TRP A 224 4.15 -15.96 -24.74
C TRP A 224 3.99 -17.05 -23.68
N THR A 225 4.31 -16.72 -22.42
CA THR A 225 3.99 -17.56 -21.26
C THR A 225 2.47 -17.63 -21.04
N LEU A 226 1.99 -18.60 -20.26
CA LEU A 226 0.57 -18.70 -19.90
C LEU A 226 0.06 -17.42 -19.23
N GLU A 227 0.84 -16.86 -18.31
CA GLU A 227 0.53 -15.59 -17.62
C GLU A 227 0.40 -14.43 -18.62
N LEU A 228 1.34 -14.30 -19.56
CA LEU A 228 1.30 -13.23 -20.55
C LEU A 228 0.13 -13.39 -21.54
N LYS A 229 -0.17 -14.64 -21.94
CA LYS A 229 -1.36 -14.96 -22.74
C LYS A 229 -2.63 -14.56 -22.01
N CYS A 230 -2.75 -14.93 -20.73
CA CYS A 230 -3.90 -14.57 -19.91
C CYS A 230 -4.07 -13.06 -19.79
N LYS A 231 -2.97 -12.35 -19.46
CA LYS A 231 -2.95 -10.88 -19.40
C LYS A 231 -3.40 -10.24 -20.71
N ALA A 232 -2.86 -10.69 -21.84
CA ALA A 232 -3.19 -10.18 -23.17
C ALA A 232 -4.66 -10.40 -23.55
N ILE A 233 -5.18 -11.60 -23.31
CA ILE A 233 -6.56 -11.95 -23.67
C ILE A 233 -7.56 -11.22 -22.78
N VAL A 234 -7.33 -11.17 -21.46
CA VAL A 234 -8.16 -10.38 -20.53
C VAL A 234 -8.17 -8.91 -20.94
N TRP A 235 -6.99 -8.33 -21.23
CA TRP A 235 -6.90 -6.96 -21.72
C TRP A 235 -7.68 -6.76 -23.03
N LEU A 236 -7.58 -7.71 -23.97
CA LEU A 236 -8.26 -7.63 -25.27
C LEU A 236 -9.79 -7.70 -25.10
N CYS A 237 -10.28 -8.56 -24.22
CA CYS A 237 -11.70 -8.63 -23.85
C CYS A 237 -12.22 -7.30 -23.33
N LEU A 238 -11.52 -6.70 -22.35
CA LEU A 238 -11.88 -5.40 -21.78
C LEU A 238 -11.79 -4.28 -22.81
N LYS A 239 -10.77 -4.30 -23.68
CA LYS A 239 -10.58 -3.30 -24.74
C LYS A 239 -11.66 -3.35 -25.81
N THR A 240 -12.14 -4.54 -26.15
CA THR A 240 -13.14 -4.77 -27.21
C THR A 240 -14.57 -4.88 -26.69
N ASN A 241 -14.74 -4.93 -25.37
CA ASN A 241 -16.01 -5.23 -24.70
C ASN A 241 -16.64 -6.55 -25.21
N ARG A 242 -15.82 -7.61 -25.29
CA ARG A 242 -16.22 -8.95 -25.75
C ARG A 242 -15.73 -10.00 -24.78
N SER A 243 -16.56 -11.01 -24.52
CA SER A 243 -16.15 -12.19 -23.79
C SER A 243 -15.11 -13.01 -24.58
N ILE A 244 -14.36 -13.87 -23.87
CA ILE A 244 -13.22 -14.61 -24.42
C ILE A 244 -13.61 -15.39 -25.66
N LEU A 245 -14.70 -16.15 -25.60
CA LEU A 245 -15.17 -17.00 -26.70
C LEU A 245 -15.74 -16.21 -27.90
N LYS A 246 -15.88 -14.88 -27.80
CA LYS A 246 -16.35 -14.01 -28.89
C LYS A 246 -15.21 -13.27 -29.59
N LEU A 247 -13.97 -13.40 -29.12
CA LEU A 247 -12.81 -12.81 -29.78
C LEU A 247 -12.51 -13.53 -31.09
N THR A 248 -12.12 -12.78 -32.11
CA THR A 248 -11.82 -13.27 -33.46
C THR A 248 -10.37 -13.03 -33.81
N ASP A 249 -9.83 -13.71 -34.83
CA ASP A 249 -8.46 -13.47 -35.32
C ASP A 249 -8.22 -11.98 -35.65
N ARG A 250 -9.26 -11.29 -36.14
CA ARG A 250 -9.20 -9.85 -36.42
C ARG A 250 -8.99 -9.02 -35.16
N ASP A 251 -9.59 -9.40 -34.04
CA ASP A 251 -9.44 -8.69 -32.77
C ASP A 251 -7.99 -8.77 -32.27
N TYR A 252 -7.37 -9.95 -32.32
CA TYR A 252 -5.96 -10.13 -31.96
C TYR A 252 -5.01 -9.39 -32.92
N ASN A 253 -5.18 -9.56 -34.23
CA ASN A 253 -4.33 -8.94 -35.24
C ASN A 253 -4.37 -7.39 -35.18
N ASN A 254 -5.55 -6.81 -34.97
CA ASN A 254 -5.71 -5.35 -34.86
C ASN A 254 -5.12 -4.76 -33.58
N ASN A 255 -4.73 -5.58 -32.60
CA ASN A 255 -4.24 -5.15 -31.30
C ASN A 255 -2.83 -5.69 -31.00
N GLY A 256 -2.02 -5.96 -32.04
CA GLY A 256 -0.60 -6.29 -31.91
C GLY A 256 -0.33 -7.70 -31.40
N MET A 257 -1.27 -8.64 -31.56
CA MET A 257 -1.13 -10.03 -31.10
C MET A 257 -1.06 -11.04 -32.25
N SER A 258 -0.65 -10.60 -33.45
CA SER A 258 -0.52 -11.48 -34.62
C SER A 258 0.45 -12.63 -34.37
N ASP A 259 1.54 -12.37 -33.62
CA ASP A 259 2.54 -13.39 -33.29
C ASP A 259 1.99 -14.47 -32.35
N LEU A 260 1.09 -14.09 -31.42
CA LEU A 260 0.40 -15.04 -30.55
C LEU A 260 -0.48 -15.99 -31.38
N LEU A 261 -1.23 -15.44 -32.34
CA LEU A 261 -2.04 -16.26 -33.23
C LEU A 261 -1.18 -17.18 -34.11
N ALA A 262 -0.05 -16.69 -34.60
CA ALA A 262 0.85 -17.50 -35.42
C ALA A 262 1.42 -18.71 -34.66
N LEU A 263 1.62 -18.58 -33.34
CA LEU A 263 2.09 -19.66 -32.47
C LEU A 263 0.99 -20.67 -32.11
N GLU A 264 -0.21 -20.18 -31.80
CA GLU A 264 -1.31 -21.01 -31.27
C GLU A 264 -2.28 -21.51 -32.37
N GLY A 265 -2.13 -21.02 -33.60
CA GLY A 265 -2.90 -21.44 -34.76
C GLY A 265 -4.11 -20.56 -35.04
N SER A 266 -5.08 -20.50 -34.13
CA SER A 266 -6.32 -19.75 -34.31
C SER A 266 -6.82 -19.09 -33.02
N ALA A 267 -7.62 -18.02 -33.13
CA ALA A 267 -8.29 -17.46 -31.97
C ALA A 267 -9.24 -18.47 -31.32
N TYR A 268 -9.84 -19.39 -32.09
CA TYR A 268 -10.79 -20.37 -31.56
C TYR A 268 -10.17 -21.26 -30.49
N ASP A 269 -9.05 -21.90 -30.81
CA ASP A 269 -8.36 -22.82 -29.89
C ASP A 269 -7.79 -22.06 -28.69
N LEU A 270 -7.21 -20.88 -28.94
CA LEU A 270 -6.65 -20.01 -27.92
C LEU A 270 -7.72 -19.55 -26.92
N ASN A 271 -8.88 -19.13 -27.41
CA ASN A 271 -10.00 -18.68 -26.58
C ASN A 271 -10.55 -19.81 -25.70
N ILE A 272 -10.69 -21.03 -26.24
CA ILE A 272 -11.17 -22.19 -25.47
C ILE A 272 -10.19 -22.55 -24.37
N ASN A 273 -8.89 -22.56 -24.68
CA ASN A 273 -7.86 -22.82 -23.69
C ASN A 273 -7.92 -21.78 -22.57
N MET A 274 -7.95 -20.49 -22.91
CA MET A 274 -7.98 -19.40 -21.93
C MET A 274 -9.27 -19.39 -21.09
N PHE A 275 -10.41 -19.69 -21.71
CA PHE A 275 -11.66 -19.85 -20.99
C PHE A 275 -11.56 -20.95 -19.93
N ASN A 276 -10.99 -22.10 -20.27
CA ASN A 276 -10.79 -23.20 -19.33
C ASN A 276 -9.80 -22.82 -18.22
N VAL A 277 -8.70 -22.13 -18.55
CA VAL A 277 -7.72 -21.64 -17.55
C VAL A 277 -8.41 -20.80 -16.48
N LEU A 278 -9.21 -19.81 -16.89
CA LEU A 278 -9.94 -18.96 -15.93
C LEU A 278 -11.08 -19.72 -15.23
N GLN A 279 -11.78 -20.61 -15.91
CA GLN A 279 -12.79 -21.47 -15.30
C GLN A 279 -12.18 -22.32 -14.17
N HIS A 280 -10.98 -22.86 -14.37
CA HIS A 280 -10.29 -23.71 -13.40
C HIS A 280 -9.83 -22.94 -12.14
N THR A 281 -9.75 -21.62 -12.18
CA THR A 281 -9.53 -20.80 -10.97
C THR A 281 -10.73 -20.84 -10.02
N ILE A 282 -11.95 -21.06 -10.54
CA ILE A 282 -13.19 -20.93 -9.77
C ILE A 282 -13.40 -22.17 -8.89
N THR A 283 -13.52 -21.97 -7.58
CA THR A 283 -13.78 -23.06 -6.64
C THR A 283 -14.71 -22.67 -5.50
N GLY A 284 -15.72 -23.51 -5.24
CA GLY A 284 -16.49 -23.46 -4.00
C GLY A 284 -15.82 -24.19 -2.83
N TRP A 285 -14.63 -24.75 -3.01
CA TRP A 285 -13.90 -25.53 -2.01
C TRP A 285 -12.47 -25.00 -1.87
N PRO A 286 -12.28 -23.83 -1.21
CA PRO A 286 -10.97 -23.20 -1.04
C PRO A 286 -9.97 -24.05 -0.23
N GLY A 287 -10.47 -24.99 0.57
CA GLY A 287 -9.63 -25.98 1.27
C GLY A 287 -9.46 -27.29 0.50
N GLY A 288 -9.89 -27.35 -0.77
CA GLY A 288 -9.91 -28.56 -1.59
C GLY A 288 -11.12 -29.45 -1.34
N LYS A 289 -11.75 -29.94 -2.41
CA LYS A 289 -12.94 -30.81 -2.31
C LYS A 289 -12.51 -32.27 -2.09
N PRO A 290 -12.95 -32.93 -1.01
CA PRO A 290 -12.56 -34.32 -0.75
C PRO A 290 -13.23 -35.30 -1.71
N ASN A 291 -12.57 -36.44 -1.97
CA ASN A 291 -13.07 -37.55 -2.79
C ASN A 291 -13.48 -37.15 -4.21
N THR A 292 -12.83 -36.13 -4.78
CA THR A 292 -13.06 -35.70 -6.16
C THR A 292 -11.74 -35.50 -6.88
N ASP A 293 -11.79 -35.60 -8.21
CA ASP A 293 -10.69 -35.19 -9.06
C ASP A 293 -10.39 -33.69 -8.89
N ASP A 294 -9.11 -33.38 -8.68
CA ASP A 294 -8.55 -32.07 -8.41
C ASP A 294 -7.52 -31.62 -9.45
N ILE A 295 -7.32 -32.37 -10.55
CA ILE A 295 -6.35 -32.06 -11.62
C ILE A 295 -6.46 -30.60 -12.10
N ASN A 296 -7.69 -30.10 -12.24
CA ASN A 296 -8.00 -28.76 -12.73
C ASN A 296 -8.57 -27.85 -11.63
N ARG A 297 -8.27 -28.13 -10.36
CA ARG A 297 -8.72 -27.31 -9.23
C ARG A 297 -7.54 -26.55 -8.64
N PRO A 298 -7.79 -25.36 -8.08
CA PRO A 298 -6.71 -24.54 -7.54
C PRO A 298 -6.12 -25.13 -6.25
N GLU A 299 -6.87 -25.99 -5.56
CA GLU A 299 -6.46 -26.62 -4.30
C GLU A 299 -6.67 -28.14 -4.31
N ARG A 300 -5.70 -28.88 -3.76
CA ARG A 300 -5.67 -30.34 -3.72
C ARG A 300 -6.75 -30.91 -2.80
N ALA A 301 -7.33 -32.04 -3.16
CA ALA A 301 -8.36 -32.76 -2.40
C ALA A 301 -7.84 -33.32 -1.07
N ASN A 302 -6.55 -33.70 -1.03
CA ASN A 302 -5.93 -34.33 0.13
C ASN A 302 -4.91 -33.39 0.82
N PRO A 303 -4.86 -33.35 2.16
CA PRO A 303 -5.79 -34.02 3.07
C PRO A 303 -7.19 -33.39 3.04
N ALA A 304 -8.22 -34.22 3.25
CA ALA A 304 -9.63 -33.82 3.21
C ALA A 304 -9.98 -32.73 4.24
N LYS A 305 -9.32 -32.77 5.41
CA LYS A 305 -9.39 -31.72 6.43
C LYS A 305 -8.01 -31.10 6.58
N LYS A 306 -7.93 -29.80 6.30
CA LYS A 306 -6.68 -29.03 6.37
C LYS A 306 -6.57 -28.25 7.68
N ARG A 307 -5.33 -28.11 8.18
CA ARG A 307 -4.96 -27.11 9.19
C ARG A 307 -4.57 -25.85 8.43
N ILE A 308 -5.16 -24.72 8.79
CA ILE A 308 -5.05 -23.47 8.04
C ILE A 308 -4.66 -22.37 9.00
N ILE A 309 -3.63 -21.58 8.63
CA ILE A 309 -3.34 -20.31 9.29
C ILE A 309 -3.84 -19.18 8.40
N LEU A 310 -4.61 -18.27 8.99
CA LEU A 310 -4.98 -16.99 8.41
C LEU A 310 -4.21 -15.89 9.14
N PHE A 311 -3.16 -15.36 8.53
CA PHE A 311 -2.45 -14.21 9.06
C PHE A 311 -3.18 -12.92 8.71
N SER A 312 -3.50 -12.14 9.72
CA SER A 312 -4.17 -10.84 9.60
C SER A 312 -3.23 -9.76 10.11
N PRO A 313 -2.66 -8.90 9.23
CA PRO A 313 -1.75 -7.84 9.64
C PRO A 313 -2.40 -6.90 10.65
N HIS A 314 -3.54 -6.32 10.30
CA HIS A 314 -4.41 -5.61 11.22
C HIS A 314 -5.55 -6.51 11.72
N PRO A 315 -6.17 -6.18 12.87
CA PRO A 315 -7.21 -7.01 13.48
C PRO A 315 -8.50 -7.25 12.68
N ASP A 316 -8.71 -6.57 11.55
CA ASP A 316 -9.89 -6.62 10.69
C ASP A 316 -9.63 -7.12 9.25
N ASP A 317 -8.37 -7.27 8.87
CA ASP A 317 -7.99 -7.67 7.51
C ASP A 317 -8.50 -9.07 7.14
N ASP A 318 -8.60 -9.97 8.10
CA ASP A 318 -9.16 -11.31 7.95
C ASP A 318 -10.58 -11.28 7.37
N VAL A 319 -11.46 -10.48 7.95
CA VAL A 319 -12.88 -10.39 7.58
C VAL A 319 -13.10 -9.45 6.41
N ILE A 320 -12.36 -8.34 6.31
CA ILE A 320 -12.42 -7.40 5.19
C ILE A 320 -11.96 -8.08 3.90
N SER A 321 -10.84 -8.79 3.96
CA SER A 321 -10.21 -9.31 2.76
C SER A 321 -10.85 -10.60 2.28
N MET A 322 -11.02 -11.57 3.19
CA MET A 322 -11.44 -12.92 2.85
C MET A 322 -12.50 -13.52 3.78
N GLY A 323 -13.34 -12.69 4.41
CA GLY A 323 -14.38 -13.13 5.36
C GLY A 323 -15.36 -14.18 4.79
N GLY A 324 -15.65 -14.14 3.49
CA GLY A 324 -16.51 -15.13 2.83
C GLY A 324 -15.84 -16.51 2.74
N THR A 325 -14.62 -16.54 2.22
CA THR A 325 -13.76 -17.74 2.12
C THR A 325 -13.46 -18.29 3.51
N PHE A 326 -13.17 -17.42 4.46
CA PHE A 326 -12.93 -17.78 5.85
C PHE A 326 -14.13 -18.53 6.45
N SER A 327 -15.35 -17.97 6.34
CA SER A 327 -16.58 -18.65 6.76
C SER A 327 -16.77 -20.00 6.07
N LYS A 328 -16.50 -20.06 4.75
CA LYS A 328 -16.66 -21.27 3.94
C LYS A 328 -15.71 -22.39 4.41
N LEU A 329 -14.47 -22.07 4.70
CA LEU A 329 -13.48 -23.02 5.24
C LEU A 329 -13.93 -23.58 6.60
N ILE A 330 -14.53 -22.76 7.49
CA ILE A 330 -15.04 -23.22 8.79
C ILE A 330 -16.18 -24.21 8.55
N ARG A 331 -17.14 -23.84 7.70
CA ARG A 331 -18.31 -24.68 7.36
C ARG A 331 -17.92 -26.00 6.70
N GLN A 332 -16.82 -26.01 5.94
CA GLN A 332 -16.25 -27.22 5.34
C GLN A 332 -15.48 -28.10 6.35
N GLY A 333 -15.35 -27.66 7.59
CA GLY A 333 -14.81 -28.45 8.69
C GLY A 333 -13.29 -28.42 8.81
N HIS A 334 -12.61 -27.50 8.13
CA HIS A 334 -11.17 -27.27 8.27
C HIS A 334 -10.81 -26.80 9.69
N ASP A 335 -9.57 -27.05 10.10
CA ASP A 335 -9.03 -26.58 11.37
C ASP A 335 -8.31 -25.25 11.14
N ILE A 336 -9.04 -24.15 11.29
CA ILE A 336 -8.55 -22.81 10.95
C ILE A 336 -8.09 -22.10 12.20
N HIS A 337 -6.98 -21.39 12.10
CA HIS A 337 -6.42 -20.53 13.11
C HIS A 337 -6.28 -19.12 12.54
N VAL A 338 -6.86 -18.12 13.19
CA VAL A 338 -6.64 -16.72 12.84
C VAL A 338 -5.53 -16.18 13.72
N VAL A 339 -4.54 -15.56 13.08
CA VAL A 339 -3.33 -15.07 13.72
C VAL A 339 -3.19 -13.59 13.42
N TYR A 340 -3.56 -12.76 14.39
CA TYR A 340 -3.42 -11.31 14.33
C TYR A 340 -1.98 -10.92 14.62
N GLN A 341 -1.34 -10.24 13.68
CA GLN A 341 0.08 -9.91 13.76
C GLN A 341 0.32 -8.66 14.60
N THR A 342 -0.54 -7.64 14.47
CA THR A 342 -0.41 -6.37 15.21
C THR A 342 -1.59 -6.14 16.15
N SER A 343 -1.39 -5.29 17.16
CA SER A 343 -2.44 -4.93 18.11
C SER A 343 -3.48 -3.96 17.55
N GLY A 344 -3.14 -3.22 16.48
CA GLY A 344 -3.99 -2.16 15.91
C GLY A 344 -4.20 -0.96 16.83
N ASN A 345 -3.42 -0.83 17.91
CA ASN A 345 -3.60 0.21 18.93
C ASN A 345 -3.47 1.64 18.39
N ILE A 346 -2.61 1.88 17.40
CA ILE A 346 -2.44 3.20 16.78
C ILE A 346 -3.61 3.60 15.86
N ALA A 347 -4.50 2.68 15.50
CA ALA A 347 -5.60 2.93 14.56
C ALA A 347 -6.93 3.32 15.24
N VAL A 348 -7.00 3.27 16.58
CA VAL A 348 -8.18 3.69 17.33
C VAL A 348 -8.07 5.19 17.64
N THR A 349 -9.14 5.93 17.37
CA THR A 349 -9.21 7.37 17.67
C THR A 349 -9.20 7.62 19.17
N ASP A 350 -8.76 8.82 19.56
CA ASP A 350 -8.82 9.27 20.95
C ASP A 350 -10.26 9.35 21.47
N GLU A 351 -11.20 9.77 20.62
CA GLU A 351 -12.64 9.83 20.94
C GLU A 351 -13.23 8.46 21.28
N GLU A 352 -12.91 7.42 20.49
CA GLU A 352 -13.36 6.06 20.78
C GLU A 352 -12.69 5.54 22.06
N ALA A 353 -11.38 5.74 22.23
CA ALA A 353 -10.69 5.34 23.45
C ALA A 353 -11.30 5.99 24.70
N LEU A 354 -11.62 7.29 24.64
CA LEU A 354 -12.24 8.04 25.72
C LEU A 354 -13.59 7.42 26.13
N LYS A 355 -14.46 7.15 25.16
CA LYS A 355 -15.77 6.54 25.39
C LYS A 355 -15.67 5.20 26.12
N PHE A 356 -14.71 4.34 25.73
CA PHE A 356 -14.50 3.06 26.44
C PHE A 356 -13.91 3.26 27.85
N ALA A 357 -13.03 4.24 28.04
CA ALA A 357 -12.46 4.57 29.35
C ALA A 357 -13.53 5.07 30.33
N GLU A 358 -14.41 5.97 29.88
CA GLU A 358 -15.55 6.50 30.65
C GLU A 358 -16.54 5.40 31.04
N VAL A 359 -16.83 4.45 30.16
CA VAL A 359 -17.66 3.31 30.55
C VAL A 359 -16.93 2.44 31.59
N CYS A 360 -15.64 2.18 31.40
CA CYS A 360 -14.89 1.30 32.31
C CYS A 360 -14.72 1.87 33.72
N ILE A 361 -14.55 3.19 33.87
CA ILE A 361 -14.39 3.81 35.20
C ILE A 361 -15.64 3.67 36.07
N ASP A 362 -16.83 3.61 35.47
CA ASP A 362 -18.10 3.42 36.18
C ASP A 362 -18.29 2.00 36.74
N PHE A 363 -17.61 1.01 36.16
CA PHE A 363 -17.75 -0.40 36.53
C PHE A 363 -16.56 -0.97 37.32
N VAL A 364 -15.39 -0.36 37.22
CA VAL A 364 -14.14 -0.93 37.76
C VAL A 364 -13.70 -0.14 38.99
N GLU A 365 -13.71 -0.79 40.16
CA GLU A 365 -13.02 -0.26 41.34
C GLU A 365 -11.50 -0.29 41.10
N ASN A 366 -10.80 0.78 41.52
CA ASN A 366 -9.40 1.09 41.20
C ASN A 366 -8.35 -0.04 41.43
N ASP A 367 -8.68 -1.10 42.16
CA ASP A 367 -7.76 -2.18 42.53
C ASP A 367 -7.78 -3.42 41.61
N VAL A 368 -8.70 -3.52 40.64
CA VAL A 368 -8.91 -4.78 39.89
C VAL A 368 -8.27 -4.77 38.48
N THR A 369 -8.04 -3.60 37.87
CA THR A 369 -7.48 -3.50 36.51
C THR A 369 -6.05 -2.99 36.47
N LYS A 370 -5.25 -3.53 35.53
CA LYS A 370 -3.90 -3.03 35.21
C LYS A 370 -3.90 -1.75 34.34
N ILE A 371 -5.00 -1.01 34.31
CA ILE A 371 -5.17 0.24 33.55
C ILE A 371 -5.81 1.23 34.52
N ASP A 372 -5.18 2.38 34.67
CA ASP A 372 -5.75 3.53 35.39
C ASP A 372 -6.61 4.33 34.39
N PHE A 373 -7.92 4.09 34.43
CA PHE A 373 -8.86 4.73 33.51
C PHE A 373 -9.01 6.23 33.77
N GLN A 374 -8.83 6.70 35.01
CA GLN A 374 -8.85 8.13 35.31
C GLN A 374 -7.65 8.82 34.65
N SER A 375 -6.46 8.23 34.75
CA SER A 375 -5.27 8.74 34.07
C SER A 375 -5.43 8.77 32.55
N VAL A 376 -6.08 7.76 31.95
CA VAL A 376 -6.39 7.73 30.51
C VAL A 376 -7.33 8.87 30.12
N ILE A 377 -8.41 9.09 30.87
CA ILE A 377 -9.37 10.17 30.61
C ILE A 377 -8.69 11.54 30.73
N ASP A 378 -7.92 11.75 31.80
CA ASP A 378 -7.21 13.02 32.03
C ASP A 378 -6.17 13.27 30.93
N PHE A 379 -5.46 12.23 30.49
CA PHE A 379 -4.51 12.32 29.40
C PHE A 379 -5.19 12.73 28.10
N LEU A 380 -6.25 12.01 27.69
CA LEU A 380 -6.94 12.26 26.42
C LEU A 380 -7.59 13.65 26.36
N ASN A 381 -8.15 14.14 27.48
CA ASN A 381 -8.76 15.47 27.55
C ASN A 381 -7.75 16.63 27.48
N ASN A 382 -6.49 16.39 27.87
CA ASN A 382 -5.45 17.42 27.91
C ASN A 382 -4.34 17.22 26.86
N LYS A 383 -4.49 16.21 26.00
CA LYS A 383 -3.50 15.84 24.98
C LYS A 383 -3.33 16.97 23.98
N SER A 384 -2.09 17.44 23.81
CA SER A 384 -1.77 18.38 22.71
C SER A 384 -1.71 17.66 21.36
N GLU A 385 -1.95 18.37 20.25
CA GLU A 385 -2.08 17.80 18.89
C GLU A 385 -0.94 16.85 18.47
N ASN A 386 0.26 17.02 19.04
CA ASN A 386 1.45 16.23 18.69
C ASN A 386 2.00 15.38 19.85
N GLN A 387 1.24 15.22 20.94
CA GLN A 387 1.67 14.41 22.07
C GLN A 387 1.41 12.92 21.78
N MET A 388 2.44 12.09 21.97
CA MET A 388 2.32 10.64 21.82
C MET A 388 1.40 10.04 22.88
N ASP A 389 0.63 9.01 22.49
CA ASP A 389 -0.21 8.26 23.42
C ASP A 389 0.60 7.63 24.56
N SER A 390 0.05 7.67 25.77
CA SER A 390 0.61 6.93 26.90
C SER A 390 0.49 5.42 26.68
N LEU A 391 1.29 4.64 27.42
CA LEU A 391 1.23 3.18 27.36
C LEU A 391 -0.15 2.65 27.76
N GLU A 392 -0.83 3.32 28.70
CA GLU A 392 -2.18 3.01 29.14
C GLU A 392 -3.21 3.24 28.04
N VAL A 393 -3.11 4.35 27.30
CA VAL A 393 -3.96 4.65 26.14
C VAL A 393 -3.76 3.61 25.05
N LEU A 394 -2.51 3.33 24.65
CA LEU A 394 -2.20 2.33 23.64
C LEU A 394 -2.72 0.94 24.04
N LYS A 395 -2.63 0.59 25.32
CA LYS A 395 -3.15 -0.67 25.85
C LYS A 395 -4.67 -0.74 25.78
N LEU A 396 -5.39 0.32 26.14
CA LEU A 396 -6.84 0.40 25.99
C LEU A 396 -7.26 0.25 24.53
N LYS A 397 -6.64 1.03 23.64
CA LYS A 397 -6.89 0.98 22.18
C LYS A 397 -6.65 -0.42 21.61
N GLY A 398 -5.56 -1.07 21.97
CA GLY A 398 -5.29 -2.45 21.58
C GLY A 398 -6.35 -3.43 22.11
N LEU A 399 -6.83 -3.27 23.35
CA LEU A 399 -7.89 -4.12 23.90
C LEU A 399 -9.22 -3.94 23.15
N ILE A 400 -9.59 -2.73 22.77
CA ILE A 400 -10.78 -2.45 21.95
C ILE A 400 -10.71 -3.28 20.66
N ARG A 401 -9.62 -3.14 19.89
CA ARG A 401 -9.42 -3.88 18.63
C ARG A 401 -9.47 -5.40 18.81
N ARG A 402 -8.84 -5.93 19.87
CA ARG A 402 -8.92 -7.37 20.18
C ARG A 402 -10.36 -7.82 20.44
N ARG A 403 -11.13 -7.06 21.22
CA ARG A 403 -12.52 -7.42 21.54
C ARG A 403 -13.44 -7.38 20.32
N GLU A 404 -13.23 -6.43 19.42
CA GLU A 404 -13.90 -6.40 18.12
C GLU A 404 -13.58 -7.65 17.30
N SER A 405 -12.30 -8.01 17.23
CA SER A 405 -11.84 -9.21 16.49
C SER A 405 -12.47 -10.49 17.04
N TYR A 406 -12.48 -10.65 18.37
CA TYR A 406 -13.19 -11.76 19.02
C TYR A 406 -14.67 -11.81 18.64
N ALA A 407 -15.35 -10.67 18.59
CA ALA A 407 -16.76 -10.61 18.23
C ALA A 407 -16.99 -10.98 16.75
N ALA A 408 -16.16 -10.47 15.85
CA ALA A 408 -16.23 -10.76 14.41
C ALA A 408 -16.03 -12.25 14.10
N VAL A 409 -14.95 -12.86 14.62
CA VAL A 409 -14.67 -14.28 14.32
C VAL A 409 -15.61 -15.23 15.05
N ARG A 410 -16.14 -14.84 16.23
CA ARG A 410 -17.21 -15.60 16.90
C ARG A 410 -18.49 -15.61 16.06
N TYR A 411 -18.83 -14.47 15.44
CA TYR A 411 -19.97 -14.37 14.53
C TYR A 411 -19.80 -15.27 13.29
N ILE A 412 -18.58 -15.34 12.73
CA ILE A 412 -18.25 -16.24 11.62
C ILE A 412 -18.28 -17.73 12.04
N GLY A 413 -18.14 -18.02 13.35
CA GLY A 413 -18.23 -19.36 13.91
C GLY A 413 -16.89 -20.00 14.29
N LEU A 414 -15.82 -19.20 14.41
CA LEU A 414 -14.51 -19.68 14.88
C LEU A 414 -14.53 -19.93 16.39
N LYS A 415 -13.83 -20.98 16.82
CA LYS A 415 -13.61 -21.29 18.24
C LYS A 415 -12.57 -20.36 18.84
N GLU A 416 -12.78 -19.91 20.07
CA GLU A 416 -11.84 -19.01 20.75
C GLU A 416 -10.42 -19.58 20.90
N ALA A 417 -10.29 -20.91 21.08
CA ALA A 417 -9.00 -21.59 21.16
C ALA A 417 -8.15 -21.48 19.87
N ASN A 418 -8.76 -21.08 18.76
CA ASN A 418 -8.12 -20.95 17.46
C ASN A 418 -7.77 -19.49 17.10
N ILE A 419 -7.90 -18.56 18.05
CA ILE A 419 -7.57 -17.14 17.88
C ILE A 419 -6.20 -16.87 18.53
N HIS A 420 -5.29 -16.25 17.80
CA HIS A 420 -3.93 -15.95 18.28
C HIS A 420 -3.61 -14.48 18.03
N PHE A 421 -3.06 -13.80 19.04
CA PHE A 421 -2.53 -12.44 18.93
C PHE A 421 -1.03 -12.51 19.15
N LEU A 422 -0.25 -12.07 18.15
CA LEU A 422 1.21 -12.11 18.21
C LEU A 422 1.83 -10.85 18.82
N ASP A 423 1.14 -9.71 18.71
CA ASP A 423 1.60 -8.41 19.18
C ASP A 423 3.06 -8.13 18.76
N LEU A 424 3.31 -8.20 17.45
CA LEU A 424 4.67 -8.20 16.92
C LEU A 424 5.46 -6.95 17.36
N PRO A 425 6.65 -7.11 17.96
CA PRO A 425 7.46 -6.02 18.51
C PRO A 425 7.67 -4.81 17.60
N PHE A 426 7.78 -4.98 16.29
CA PHE A 426 8.00 -3.86 15.37
C PHE A 426 6.86 -2.81 15.40
N TYR A 427 5.65 -3.22 15.80
CA TYR A 427 4.45 -2.39 15.83
C TYR A 427 4.21 -1.76 17.22
N GLU A 428 4.73 -2.35 18.29
CA GLU A 428 4.49 -1.93 19.67
C GLU A 428 5.37 -0.73 20.11
N THR A 429 5.79 0.11 19.15
CA THR A 429 6.64 1.29 19.40
C THR A 429 5.85 2.52 19.84
N GLY A 430 4.53 2.54 19.62
CA GLY A 430 3.67 3.71 19.82
C GLY A 430 3.89 4.83 18.80
N LEU A 431 4.76 4.63 17.80
CA LEU A 431 5.05 5.57 16.71
C LEU A 431 4.29 5.17 15.45
N ILE A 432 3.88 6.17 14.66
CA ILE A 432 3.33 5.94 13.30
C ILE A 432 4.43 5.33 12.40
N LYS A 433 5.68 5.78 12.57
CA LYS A 433 6.87 5.25 11.88
C LYS A 433 7.33 3.96 12.57
N LYS A 434 7.19 2.85 11.85
CA LYS A 434 7.47 1.50 12.36
C LYS A 434 8.94 1.16 12.24
N ASN A 435 9.45 0.38 13.18
CA ASN A 435 10.80 -0.14 13.07
C ASN A 435 10.87 -1.20 11.95
N PRO A 436 12.05 -1.39 11.33
CA PRO A 436 12.29 -2.56 10.49
C PRO A 436 11.98 -3.85 11.27
N ILE A 437 11.65 -4.91 10.53
CA ILE A 437 11.46 -6.23 11.15
C ILE A 437 12.74 -6.69 11.84
N HIS A 438 12.62 -7.23 13.06
CA HIS A 438 13.73 -7.82 13.81
C HIS A 438 13.62 -9.35 13.85
N ASP A 439 14.73 -10.03 14.17
CA ASP A 439 14.76 -11.49 14.34
C ASP A 439 13.73 -12.01 15.36
N LYS A 440 13.36 -11.17 16.34
CA LYS A 440 12.32 -11.48 17.32
C LYS A 440 10.93 -11.62 16.68
N ASP A 441 10.58 -10.72 15.75
CA ASP A 441 9.30 -10.79 15.04
C ASP A 441 9.22 -12.09 14.22
N ILE A 442 10.31 -12.40 13.51
CA ILE A 442 10.42 -13.63 12.70
C ILE A 442 10.31 -14.87 13.59
N ALA A 443 10.96 -14.89 14.76
CA ALA A 443 10.90 -16.00 15.70
C ALA A 443 9.47 -16.23 16.24
N ILE A 444 8.70 -15.17 16.49
CA ILE A 444 7.30 -15.27 16.95
C ILE A 444 6.42 -15.88 15.84
N VAL A 445 6.54 -15.40 14.60
CA VAL A 445 5.80 -15.94 13.45
C VAL A 445 6.19 -17.40 13.18
N LYS A 446 7.48 -17.71 13.28
CA LYS A 446 8.00 -19.09 13.15
C LYS A 446 7.36 -20.02 14.19
N ALA A 447 7.33 -19.61 15.46
CA ALA A 447 6.83 -20.43 16.55
C ALA A 447 5.34 -20.81 16.37
N ILE A 448 4.50 -19.90 15.86
CA ILE A 448 3.09 -20.20 15.63
C ILE A 448 2.88 -21.15 14.43
N ILE A 449 3.69 -21.00 13.37
CA ILE A 449 3.68 -21.92 12.22
C ILE A 449 4.12 -23.33 12.66
N GLU A 450 5.21 -23.44 13.44
CA GLU A 450 5.69 -24.72 13.99
C GLU A 450 4.67 -25.39 14.93
N LYS A 451 3.94 -24.60 15.71
CA LYS A 451 2.92 -25.08 16.62
C LYS A 451 1.73 -25.69 15.88
N ILE A 452 1.26 -25.03 14.82
CA ILE A 452 0.04 -25.43 14.08
C ILE A 452 0.35 -26.46 12.98
N LYS A 453 1.53 -26.38 12.37
CA LYS A 453 1.96 -27.21 11.22
C LYS A 453 0.92 -27.17 10.08
N PRO A 454 0.65 -26.00 9.51
CA PRO A 454 -0.42 -25.81 8.53
C PRO A 454 -0.20 -26.60 7.23
N HIS A 455 -1.29 -26.90 6.54
CA HIS A 455 -1.29 -27.32 5.13
C HIS A 455 -1.55 -26.14 4.17
N GLN A 456 -2.17 -25.07 4.69
CA GLN A 456 -2.41 -23.81 3.99
C GLN A 456 -2.12 -22.63 4.91
N VAL A 457 -1.49 -21.60 4.35
CA VAL A 457 -1.31 -20.30 4.95
C VAL A 457 -1.97 -19.27 4.04
N PHE A 458 -2.82 -18.43 4.60
CA PHE A 458 -3.33 -17.24 3.95
C PHE A 458 -2.64 -16.01 4.55
N ALA A 459 -2.15 -15.11 3.71
CA ALA A 459 -1.48 -13.88 4.13
C ALA A 459 -1.87 -12.70 3.24
N ALA A 460 -1.84 -11.49 3.79
CA ALA A 460 -2.07 -10.29 3.02
C ALA A 460 -0.88 -10.01 2.08
N GLY A 461 -1.10 -10.14 0.78
CA GLY A 461 -0.15 -9.79 -0.29
C GLY A 461 -0.24 -8.33 -0.73
N ASP A 462 -0.89 -7.46 0.06
CA ASP A 462 -1.16 -6.08 -0.34
C ASP A 462 0.00 -5.12 -0.03
N LEU A 463 0.90 -4.95 -0.99
CA LEU A 463 2.01 -4.00 -0.91
C LEU A 463 1.58 -2.53 -1.04
N ALA A 464 0.30 -2.27 -1.35
CA ALA A 464 -0.23 -0.92 -1.47
C ALA A 464 -0.91 -0.42 -0.18
N ASP A 465 -0.75 -1.15 0.94
CA ASP A 465 -1.12 -0.67 2.27
C ASP A 465 -0.45 0.70 2.52
N PRO A 466 -1.22 1.78 2.72
CA PRO A 466 -0.67 3.11 2.94
C PRO A 466 0.24 3.19 4.18
N HIS A 467 0.18 2.20 5.08
CA HIS A 467 0.94 2.17 6.32
C HIS A 467 2.18 1.28 6.29
N GLY A 468 2.37 0.51 5.21
CA GLY A 468 3.44 -0.49 5.09
C GLY A 468 3.39 -1.61 6.13
N THR A 469 2.33 -1.72 6.94
CA THR A 469 2.18 -2.83 7.91
C THR A 469 2.13 -4.15 7.18
N HIS A 470 1.36 -4.21 6.08
CA HIS A 470 1.15 -5.45 5.33
C HIS A 470 2.47 -5.97 4.76
N GLU A 471 3.30 -5.10 4.19
CA GLU A 471 4.62 -5.46 3.66
C GLU A 471 5.54 -6.01 4.77
N VAL A 472 5.64 -5.33 5.92
CA VAL A 472 6.48 -5.78 7.04
C VAL A 472 5.99 -7.12 7.61
N CYS A 473 4.67 -7.26 7.78
CA CYS A 473 4.03 -8.50 8.22
C CYS A 473 4.24 -9.66 7.24
N LEU A 474 4.15 -9.40 5.94
CA LEU A 474 4.38 -10.40 4.89
C LEU A 474 5.84 -10.82 4.84
N ASN A 475 6.78 -9.87 4.96
CA ASN A 475 8.21 -10.17 5.05
C ASN A 475 8.54 -11.05 6.27
N ALA A 476 7.84 -10.85 7.41
CA ALA A 476 7.96 -11.73 8.57
C ALA A 476 7.55 -13.17 8.25
N ILE A 477 6.44 -13.33 7.52
CA ILE A 477 5.91 -14.64 7.11
C ILE A 477 6.88 -15.31 6.13
N PHE A 478 7.37 -14.59 5.12
CA PHE A 478 8.34 -15.13 4.17
C PHE A 478 9.64 -15.57 4.86
N ALA A 479 10.19 -14.76 5.76
CA ALA A 479 11.39 -15.12 6.51
C ALA A 479 11.16 -16.35 7.40
N ALA A 480 10.03 -16.41 8.11
CA ALA A 480 9.69 -17.54 8.97
C ALA A 480 9.46 -18.84 8.17
N MET A 481 8.70 -18.78 7.08
CA MET A 481 8.45 -19.93 6.21
C MET A 481 9.73 -20.40 5.49
N GLY A 482 10.57 -19.47 5.06
CA GLY A 482 11.90 -19.78 4.50
C GLY A 482 12.79 -20.51 5.50
N ALA A 483 12.80 -20.09 6.76
CA ALA A 483 13.52 -20.77 7.84
C ALA A 483 12.95 -22.15 8.18
N LEU A 484 11.65 -22.38 7.94
CA LEU A 484 10.96 -23.65 8.19
C LEU A 484 10.96 -24.59 6.99
N LYS A 485 11.35 -24.14 5.80
CA LYS A 485 11.32 -24.91 4.56
C LYS A 485 11.93 -26.33 4.66
N PRO A 486 13.01 -26.58 5.45
CA PRO A 486 13.53 -27.94 5.65
C PRO A 486 12.60 -28.90 6.40
N GLU A 487 11.63 -28.40 7.18
CA GLU A 487 10.74 -29.21 8.01
C GLU A 487 9.78 -30.07 7.16
N PRO A 488 9.52 -31.34 7.53
CA PRO A 488 8.73 -32.25 6.70
C PRO A 488 7.31 -31.78 6.36
N PHE A 489 6.65 -31.06 7.27
CA PHE A 489 5.27 -30.59 7.07
C PHE A 489 5.18 -29.44 6.05
N MET A 490 6.28 -28.69 5.84
CA MET A 490 6.31 -27.58 4.90
C MET A 490 6.22 -28.03 3.43
N LYS A 491 6.59 -29.29 3.14
CA LYS A 491 6.40 -29.90 1.81
C LYS A 491 4.94 -29.92 1.36
N ASP A 492 4.02 -29.89 2.32
CA ASP A 492 2.58 -29.90 2.10
C ASP A 492 1.94 -28.57 2.58
N CYS A 493 2.71 -27.48 2.68
CA CYS A 493 2.19 -26.17 3.11
C CYS A 493 2.15 -25.19 1.93
N TRP A 494 0.96 -24.82 1.47
CA TRP A 494 0.80 -23.84 0.39
C TRP A 494 0.52 -22.44 0.95
N LEU A 495 1.08 -21.41 0.32
CA LEU A 495 0.87 -20.01 0.67
C LEU A 495 -0.05 -19.36 -0.35
N TRP A 496 -1.16 -18.80 0.13
CA TRP A 496 -2.16 -18.08 -0.63
C TRP A 496 -2.19 -16.62 -0.20
N LEU A 497 -2.04 -15.71 -1.15
CA LEU A 497 -2.02 -14.28 -0.93
C LEU A 497 -3.39 -13.68 -1.26
N TYR A 498 -4.00 -13.02 -0.29
CA TYR A 498 -5.19 -12.19 -0.49
C TYR A 498 -4.80 -10.70 -0.53
N ARG A 499 -5.68 -9.84 -1.03
CA ARG A 499 -5.50 -8.38 -0.98
C ARG A 499 -6.40 -7.72 0.07
N GLY A 500 -5.91 -6.62 0.66
CA GLY A 500 -6.63 -5.80 1.63
C GLY A 500 -7.69 -4.91 0.96
N ALA A 501 -8.32 -4.00 1.72
CA ALA A 501 -9.40 -3.15 1.21
C ALA A 501 -9.00 -2.19 0.07
N TRP A 502 -7.71 -2.04 -0.22
CA TRP A 502 -7.19 -0.99 -1.10
C TRP A 502 -7.03 -1.43 -2.55
N HIS A 503 -6.71 -2.70 -2.78
CA HIS A 503 -6.42 -3.26 -4.09
C HIS A 503 -7.05 -4.65 -4.23
N GLU A 504 -7.17 -5.11 -5.48
CA GLU A 504 -7.59 -6.47 -5.82
C GLU A 504 -6.58 -7.03 -6.84
N TRP A 505 -6.54 -8.35 -6.97
CA TRP A 505 -5.75 -8.98 -8.03
C TRP A 505 -6.35 -8.71 -9.40
N GLU A 506 -5.49 -8.39 -10.38
CA GLU A 506 -5.90 -8.43 -11.78
C GLU A 506 -6.30 -9.86 -12.15
N ILE A 507 -7.31 -10.03 -13.02
CA ILE A 507 -7.88 -11.36 -13.32
C ILE A 507 -6.82 -12.37 -13.77
N HIS A 508 -5.82 -11.91 -14.51
CA HIS A 508 -4.74 -12.77 -15.02
C HIS A 508 -3.72 -13.21 -13.95
N GLU A 509 -3.80 -12.66 -12.74
CA GLU A 509 -2.96 -13.03 -11.58
C GLU A 509 -3.70 -13.94 -10.59
N ILE A 510 -4.99 -14.19 -10.80
CA ILE A 510 -5.82 -14.97 -9.88
C ILE A 510 -5.59 -16.46 -10.12
N ASP A 511 -5.10 -17.15 -9.09
CA ASP A 511 -4.96 -18.61 -9.11
C ASP A 511 -6.18 -19.30 -8.48
N MET A 512 -6.88 -18.63 -7.55
CA MET A 512 -8.11 -19.12 -6.94
C MET A 512 -9.15 -18.01 -6.83
N ALA A 513 -10.33 -18.24 -7.40
CA ALA A 513 -11.51 -17.39 -7.29
C ALA A 513 -12.59 -18.11 -6.49
N VAL A 514 -12.97 -17.56 -5.34
CA VAL A 514 -13.98 -18.14 -4.45
C VAL A 514 -15.29 -17.33 -4.59
N PRO A 515 -16.31 -17.87 -5.28
CA PRO A 515 -17.59 -17.19 -5.40
C PRO A 515 -18.36 -17.21 -4.08
N LEU A 516 -19.06 -16.11 -3.81
CA LEU A 516 -19.90 -15.90 -2.64
C LEU A 516 -21.37 -15.81 -3.05
N SER A 517 -22.26 -16.38 -2.23
CA SER A 517 -23.70 -16.13 -2.34
C SER A 517 -24.08 -14.79 -1.70
N PRO A 518 -25.29 -14.24 -1.98
CA PRO A 518 -25.80 -13.06 -1.29
C PRO A 518 -25.76 -13.16 0.24
N GLU A 519 -26.06 -14.34 0.81
CA GLU A 519 -25.98 -14.56 2.25
C GLU A 519 -24.54 -14.56 2.77
N GLU A 520 -23.59 -15.09 2.00
CA GLU A 520 -22.16 -15.06 2.37
C GLU A 520 -21.60 -13.64 2.31
N VAL A 521 -22.03 -12.82 1.35
CA VAL A 521 -21.70 -11.39 1.29
C VAL A 521 -22.26 -10.65 2.51
N MET A 522 -23.52 -10.90 2.88
CA MET A 522 -24.12 -10.30 4.07
C MET A 522 -23.45 -10.74 5.36
N LEU A 523 -23.06 -12.02 5.48
CA LEU A 523 -22.30 -12.54 6.61
C LEU A 523 -20.95 -11.81 6.73
N LYS A 524 -20.22 -11.69 5.62
CA LYS A 524 -18.95 -10.95 5.58
C LYS A 524 -19.14 -9.50 6.01
N ARG A 525 -20.15 -8.80 5.47
CA ARG A 525 -20.46 -7.42 5.83
C ARG A 525 -20.72 -7.26 7.33
N HIS A 526 -21.53 -8.13 7.92
CA HIS A 526 -21.79 -8.10 9.37
C HIS A 526 -20.53 -8.36 10.20
N ALA A 527 -19.66 -9.28 9.75
CA ALA A 527 -18.38 -9.52 10.41
C ALA A 527 -17.50 -8.25 10.44
N ILE A 528 -17.42 -7.52 9.32
CA ILE A 528 -16.69 -6.25 9.22
C ILE A 528 -17.26 -5.21 10.20
N LEU A 529 -18.60 -5.14 10.34
CA LEU A 529 -19.27 -4.17 11.22
C LEU A 529 -19.02 -4.38 12.73
N TYR A 530 -18.44 -5.52 13.14
CA TYR A 530 -17.98 -5.68 14.52
C TYR A 530 -16.75 -4.84 14.86
N HIS A 531 -16.01 -4.34 13.86
CA HIS A 531 -14.87 -3.44 14.02
C HIS A 531 -15.33 -1.96 14.06
N GLN A 532 -16.14 -1.63 15.06
CA GLN A 532 -16.82 -0.33 15.15
C GLN A 532 -15.86 0.86 15.25
N SER A 533 -14.74 0.70 15.96
CA SER A 533 -13.70 1.72 16.08
C SER A 533 -13.07 2.12 14.74
N GLN A 534 -13.30 1.34 13.67
CA GLN A 534 -12.80 1.58 12.33
C GLN A 534 -13.89 2.02 11.33
N LYS A 535 -15.12 2.25 11.80
CA LYS A 535 -16.28 2.49 10.93
C LYS A 535 -16.45 3.96 10.53
N ASP A 536 -16.54 4.86 11.51
CA ASP A 536 -17.07 6.22 11.29
C ASP A 536 -15.98 7.24 10.89
N ARG A 537 -14.86 7.25 11.62
CA ARG A 537 -13.67 8.05 11.32
C ARG A 537 -12.44 7.20 11.60
N VAL A 538 -11.90 6.59 10.55
CA VAL A 538 -10.61 5.93 10.65
C VAL A 538 -9.54 7.02 10.78
N MET A 539 -8.64 6.90 11.76
CA MET A 539 -7.44 7.77 11.87
C MET A 539 -6.69 7.83 10.54
N PHE A 540 -6.80 6.76 9.75
CA PHE A 540 -6.11 6.59 8.48
C PHE A 540 -7.06 6.15 7.36
N GLN A 541 -7.95 7.04 6.98
CA GLN A 541 -8.74 6.89 5.77
C GLN A 541 -7.81 7.20 4.59
N GLY A 542 -7.29 6.18 3.90
CA GLY A 542 -6.59 6.37 2.63
C GLY A 542 -7.45 7.10 1.59
N ASN A 543 -7.06 7.08 0.31
CA ASN A 543 -7.63 8.00 -0.70
C ASN A 543 -9.11 7.78 -1.08
N ASP A 544 -9.75 6.75 -0.55
CA ASP A 544 -11.16 6.44 -0.76
C ASP A 544 -11.95 6.89 0.47
N SER A 545 -13.04 7.64 0.29
CA SER A 545 -13.88 8.14 1.38
C SER A 545 -15.00 7.18 1.80
N ARG A 546 -15.22 6.09 1.05
CA ARG A 546 -16.24 5.07 1.38
C ARG A 546 -15.86 4.35 2.69
N GLU A 547 -16.83 3.83 3.41
CA GLU A 547 -16.57 2.95 4.57
C GLU A 547 -15.93 1.62 4.11
N PHE A 548 -15.12 0.98 4.95
CA PHE A 548 -14.41 -0.25 4.58
C PHE A 548 -15.32 -1.38 4.10
N TRP A 549 -16.50 -1.55 4.70
CA TRP A 549 -17.44 -2.59 4.29
C TRP A 549 -17.99 -2.35 2.88
N VAL A 550 -18.21 -1.08 2.48
CA VAL A 550 -18.63 -0.71 1.12
C VAL A 550 -17.53 -1.06 0.12
N ARG A 551 -16.28 -0.72 0.45
CA ARG A 551 -15.13 -1.03 -0.41
C ARG A 551 -14.96 -2.53 -0.60
N ALA A 552 -15.00 -3.29 0.49
CA ALA A 552 -14.86 -4.75 0.44
C ALA A 552 -15.97 -5.38 -0.41
N GLU A 553 -17.22 -4.92 -0.27
CA GLU A 553 -18.36 -5.40 -1.05
C GLU A 553 -18.23 -5.03 -2.54
N ASP A 554 -17.99 -3.76 -2.86
CA ASP A 554 -17.85 -3.28 -4.23
C ASP A 554 -16.68 -3.95 -4.96
N ARG A 555 -15.55 -4.18 -4.27
CA ARG A 555 -14.37 -4.85 -4.82
C ARG A 555 -14.67 -6.29 -5.23
N ASN A 556 -15.31 -7.06 -4.36
CA ASN A 556 -15.63 -8.45 -4.66
C ASN A 556 -16.76 -8.56 -5.70
N LYS A 557 -17.72 -7.61 -5.72
CA LYS A 557 -18.71 -7.47 -6.81
C LYS A 557 -18.05 -7.15 -8.14
N HIS A 558 -17.08 -6.24 -8.15
CA HIS A 558 -16.35 -5.87 -9.36
C HIS A 558 -15.61 -7.06 -9.96
N THR A 559 -14.93 -7.86 -9.12
CA THR A 559 -14.27 -9.10 -9.57
C THR A 559 -15.26 -10.08 -10.19
N ALA A 560 -16.43 -10.28 -9.57
CA ALA A 560 -17.48 -11.13 -10.13
C ALA A 560 -17.98 -10.61 -11.48
N LYS A 561 -18.18 -9.28 -11.60
CA LYS A 561 -18.59 -8.64 -12.85
C LYS A 561 -17.56 -8.82 -13.97
N LEU A 562 -16.26 -8.72 -13.65
CA LEU A 562 -15.19 -8.95 -14.62
C LEU A 562 -15.18 -10.41 -15.11
N TYR A 563 -15.36 -11.39 -14.22
CA TYR A 563 -15.50 -12.80 -14.62
C TYR A 563 -16.70 -13.00 -15.57
N ASP A 564 -17.84 -12.40 -15.24
CA ASP A 564 -19.05 -12.42 -16.09
C ASP A 564 -18.80 -11.76 -17.47
N ASP A 565 -18.16 -10.58 -17.52
CA ASP A 565 -17.81 -9.91 -18.79
C ASP A 565 -16.88 -10.74 -19.67
N LEU A 566 -16.01 -11.56 -19.06
CA LEU A 566 -15.15 -12.51 -19.76
C LEU A 566 -15.91 -13.75 -20.27
N GLY A 567 -17.19 -13.91 -19.91
CA GLY A 567 -18.10 -14.96 -20.35
C GLY A 567 -18.23 -16.13 -19.38
N LEU A 568 -17.76 -15.99 -18.14
CA LEU A 568 -17.91 -17.00 -17.09
C LEU A 568 -19.27 -16.83 -16.39
N ALA A 569 -19.58 -17.73 -15.44
CA ALA A 569 -20.85 -17.68 -14.72
C ALA A 569 -20.99 -16.39 -13.88
N GLU A 570 -22.21 -15.89 -13.79
CA GLU A 570 -22.58 -14.75 -12.95
C GLU A 570 -22.58 -15.14 -11.47
N TYR A 571 -21.90 -14.36 -10.63
CA TYR A 571 -21.84 -14.52 -9.18
C TYR A 571 -22.14 -13.18 -8.49
N GLU A 572 -22.66 -13.22 -7.26
CA GLU A 572 -22.87 -12.00 -6.47
C GLU A 572 -21.54 -11.30 -6.16
N ALA A 573 -20.53 -12.07 -5.75
CA ALA A 573 -19.20 -11.56 -5.44
C ALA A 573 -18.15 -12.68 -5.56
N ILE A 574 -16.89 -12.30 -5.80
CA ILE A 574 -15.74 -13.22 -5.82
C ILE A 574 -14.62 -12.67 -4.92
N GLU A 575 -14.06 -13.52 -4.07
CA GLU A 575 -12.79 -13.28 -3.39
C GLU A 575 -11.65 -13.96 -4.15
N ALA A 576 -10.56 -13.23 -4.38
CA ALA A 576 -9.46 -13.65 -5.23
C ALA A 576 -8.19 -13.94 -4.41
N PHE A 577 -7.45 -14.97 -4.82
CA PHE A 577 -6.19 -15.36 -4.20
C PHE A 577 -5.15 -15.70 -5.26
N LYS A 578 -3.90 -15.35 -4.96
CA LYS A 578 -2.71 -15.72 -5.74
C LYS A 578 -1.88 -16.71 -4.96
N ARG A 579 -1.42 -17.78 -5.58
CA ARG A 579 -0.52 -18.73 -4.95
C ARG A 579 0.90 -18.16 -4.99
N PHE A 580 1.62 -18.32 -3.89
CA PHE A 580 3.03 -17.92 -3.80
C PHE A 580 3.92 -19.12 -3.54
N ASP A 581 4.88 -19.35 -4.43
CA ASP A 581 5.91 -20.37 -4.25
C ASP A 581 7.13 -19.73 -3.57
N TYR A 582 7.44 -20.19 -2.35
CA TYR A 582 8.50 -19.68 -1.47
C TYR A 582 9.62 -20.69 -1.26
#